data_AF-A0A3B8KPB3-F1
#
_entry.id   AF-A0A3B8KPB3-F1
#
_cell.length_a   1.000
_cell.length_b   1.000
_cell.length_c   1.000
_cell.angle_alpha   90.00
_cell.angle_beta   90.00
_cell.angle_gamma   90.00
#
_symmetry.space_group_name_H-M   'P 1'
#
loop_
_entity.id
_entity.type
_entity.pdbx_description
1 polymer ?
#
loop_
_entity_poly.entity_id
_entity_poly.type
_entity_poly.pdbx_seq_one_letter_code
_entity_poly.pdbx_strand_id
1 'polypeptide(L)'
;MRKGIYFWFTIILAAAVIAGGYMYFGHRPVTLTVSEVLPAVEEGLPYVLVVVPGDQIGAEIPEEVVRKASLRSKSYYRLMRGLLPLAGLSKETALLAVGARDTGKAELYGAFLFTIKETSALSSGRVPETWKEALPEVSAERTGKNRYRMSLGADAPELYFITRGDMLLLSLEEAGIDRMIETIDDPASRMNISWTLETAWPGHFLFNDGGVLAEKASFDGLDVGYAPIRLEAAWEKTGGKGILAWSIGGIEGWIPPEIKEALQGHFWREELYMPEPLIAAAGFNLPRVVPGGSKLWDELSEAAETLGVGTDLLARVLEGPAMIVVGGRSRLLLVNLPGFLLELPDRGKEGIELVKTLWERDFMRVPMEPRPLEGFEAGGSLSIPLTVVGAASEELVVMGAMDVSEIGELLPLKSIFDLPETAPAWVYVDFPKAAQALRNLSTAGGLAQKIGISGGEGLEELAESAEKLAELGKILVVIQDYKTGRISWEQ
;
A
#
# COMPACT_ATOMS: atom_id res chain seq x y z
N MET A 1 0.67 21.33 78.15
CA MET A 1 0.10 20.16 77.42
C MET A 1 -0.88 20.51 76.28
N ARG A 2 -1.67 21.61 76.34
CA ARG A 2 -2.65 21.93 75.28
C ARG A 2 -2.07 22.20 73.87
N LYS A 3 -0.90 22.82 73.73
CA LYS A 3 -0.31 23.17 72.42
C LYS A 3 0.15 21.96 71.58
N GLY A 4 0.55 20.85 72.23
CA GLY A 4 0.97 19.63 71.52
C GLY A 4 -0.20 18.89 70.87
N ILE A 5 -1.37 18.89 71.53
CA ILE A 5 -2.58 18.22 71.01
C ILE A 5 -3.08 18.93 69.76
N TYR A 6 -3.09 20.26 69.73
CA TYR A 6 -3.49 21.01 68.53
C TYR A 6 -2.54 20.77 67.36
N PHE A 7 -1.22 20.70 67.60
CA PHE A 7 -0.22 20.39 66.57
C PHE A 7 -0.41 19.00 65.97
N TRP A 8 -0.62 17.98 66.80
CA TRP A 8 -0.89 16.61 66.33
C TRP A 8 -2.25 16.49 65.63
N PHE A 9 -3.27 17.20 66.09
CA PHE A 9 -4.59 17.21 65.46
C PHE A 9 -4.57 17.85 64.07
N THR A 10 -3.83 18.96 63.85
CA THR A 10 -3.68 19.54 62.51
C THR A 10 -2.90 18.64 61.56
N ILE A 11 -1.88 17.92 62.05
CA ILE A 11 -1.14 16.95 61.22
C ILE A 11 -2.04 15.80 60.79
N ILE A 12 -2.82 15.23 61.72
CA ILE A 12 -3.75 14.13 61.42
C ILE A 12 -4.85 14.60 60.48
N LEU A 13 -5.40 15.80 60.68
CA LEU A 13 -6.41 16.38 59.80
C LEU A 13 -5.84 16.66 58.40
N ALA A 14 -4.63 17.21 58.30
CA ALA A 14 -3.97 17.42 57.01
C ALA A 14 -3.69 16.08 56.31
N ALA A 15 -3.22 15.07 57.03
CA ALA A 15 -3.02 13.73 56.49
C ALA A 15 -4.34 13.09 56.04
N ALA A 16 -5.43 13.26 56.78
CA ALA A 16 -6.76 12.78 56.40
C ALA A 16 -7.33 13.52 55.18
N VAL A 17 -7.08 14.82 55.04
CA VAL A 17 -7.47 15.62 53.86
C VAL A 17 -6.62 15.25 52.65
N ILE A 18 -5.32 15.00 52.81
CA ILE A 18 -4.45 14.53 51.73
C ILE A 18 -4.82 13.10 51.32
N ALA A 19 -5.07 12.20 52.27
CA ALA A 19 -5.49 10.83 52.00
C ALA A 19 -6.91 10.78 51.39
N GLY A 20 -7.83 11.61 51.88
CA GLY A 20 -9.17 11.78 51.31
C GLY A 20 -9.11 12.41 49.92
N GLY A 21 -8.25 13.40 49.71
CA GLY A 21 -7.97 13.98 48.39
C GLY A 21 -7.33 12.97 47.44
N TYR A 22 -6.41 12.13 47.91
CA TYR A 22 -5.82 11.05 47.11
C TYR A 22 -6.82 9.93 46.83
N MET A 23 -7.72 9.59 47.74
CA MET A 23 -8.77 8.60 47.47
C MET A 23 -9.85 9.16 46.52
N TYR A 24 -10.20 10.45 46.63
CA TYR A 24 -11.23 11.10 45.82
C TYR A 24 -10.73 11.57 44.44
N PHE A 25 -9.49 12.05 44.34
CA PHE A 25 -8.87 12.53 43.09
C PHE A 25 -7.83 11.55 42.49
N GLY A 26 -7.30 10.62 43.30
CA GLY A 26 -6.34 9.60 42.82
C GLY A 26 -7.01 8.39 42.15
N HIS A 27 -8.34 8.24 42.28
CA HIS A 27 -9.13 7.58 41.25
C HIS A 27 -9.25 8.56 40.07
N ARG A 28 -8.14 8.81 39.37
CA ARG A 28 -8.26 9.19 37.97
C ARG A 28 -9.10 8.06 37.35
N PRO A 29 -10.23 8.34 36.68
CA PRO A 29 -10.84 7.30 35.86
C PRO A 29 -9.69 6.78 34.99
N VAL A 30 -9.43 5.48 35.06
CA VAL A 30 -8.51 4.84 34.13
C VAL A 30 -9.12 5.14 32.76
N THR A 31 -8.60 6.17 32.10
CA THR A 31 -8.97 6.50 30.73
C THR A 31 -8.31 5.41 29.91
N LEU A 32 -9.07 4.32 29.73
CA LEU A 32 -8.66 3.25 28.83
C LEU A 32 -8.45 3.87 27.45
N THR A 33 -7.50 3.35 26.69
CA THR A 33 -7.43 3.63 25.26
C THR A 33 -8.38 2.72 24.50
N VAL A 34 -8.68 3.06 23.24
CA VAL A 34 -9.52 2.21 22.38
C VAL A 34 -8.89 0.83 22.12
N SER A 35 -7.57 0.70 22.22
CA SER A 35 -6.87 -0.59 22.05
C SER A 35 -6.94 -1.47 23.30
N GLU A 36 -7.03 -0.89 24.50
CA GLU A 36 -7.05 -1.62 25.77
C GLU A 36 -8.37 -2.37 26.04
N VAL A 37 -9.39 -2.18 25.21
CA VAL A 37 -10.69 -2.87 25.33
C VAL A 37 -10.85 -4.01 24.32
N LEU A 38 -9.81 -4.26 23.51
CA LEU A 38 -9.81 -5.34 22.53
C LEU A 38 -9.37 -6.66 23.20
N PRO A 39 -10.14 -7.75 23.01
CA PRO A 39 -9.82 -9.03 23.62
C PRO A 39 -8.56 -9.65 23.01
N ALA A 40 -7.85 -10.45 23.80
CA ALA A 40 -6.73 -11.24 23.31
C ALA A 40 -7.16 -12.20 22.19
N VAL A 41 -6.28 -12.37 21.21
CA VAL A 41 -6.47 -13.31 20.10
C VAL A 41 -5.84 -14.64 20.49
N GLU A 42 -6.55 -15.74 20.27
CA GLU A 42 -6.00 -17.08 20.49
C GLU A 42 -4.81 -17.35 19.56
N GLU A 43 -3.83 -18.09 20.08
CA GLU A 43 -2.61 -18.41 19.33
C GLU A 43 -2.92 -19.21 18.06
N GLY A 44 -2.34 -18.81 16.94
CA GLY A 44 -2.51 -19.47 15.64
C GLY A 44 -3.78 -19.07 14.87
N LEU A 45 -4.59 -18.13 15.36
CA LEU A 45 -5.68 -17.56 14.57
C LEU A 45 -5.19 -16.40 13.69
N PRO A 46 -5.64 -16.30 12.43
CA PRO A 46 -5.39 -15.11 11.63
C PRO A 46 -6.17 -13.93 12.18
N TYR A 47 -5.58 -12.74 12.16
CA TYR A 47 -6.26 -11.52 12.57
C TYR A 47 -5.75 -10.29 11.83
N VAL A 48 -6.59 -9.26 11.82
CA VAL A 48 -6.29 -7.91 11.35
C VAL A 48 -6.63 -6.93 12.44
N LEU A 49 -5.66 -6.12 12.84
CA LEU A 49 -5.82 -5.04 13.80
C LEU A 49 -5.52 -3.70 13.10
N VAL A 50 -6.37 -2.71 13.32
CA VAL A 50 -6.17 -1.32 12.91
C VAL A 50 -6.37 -0.43 14.12
N VAL A 51 -5.41 0.44 14.42
CA VAL A 51 -5.52 1.48 15.44
C VAL A 51 -5.19 2.80 14.80
N VAL A 52 -6.14 3.74 14.79
CA VAL A 52 -6.03 4.93 13.95
C VAL A 52 -6.91 6.09 14.47
N PRO A 53 -6.40 7.33 14.51
CA PRO A 53 -7.21 8.53 14.66
C PRO A 53 -8.11 8.81 13.44
N GLY A 54 -9.30 9.38 13.65
CA GLY A 54 -10.26 9.57 12.56
C GLY A 54 -9.75 10.45 11.40
N ASP A 55 -8.90 11.44 11.68
CA ASP A 55 -8.31 12.33 10.67
C ASP A 55 -7.25 11.65 9.79
N GLN A 56 -6.78 10.46 10.16
CA GLN A 56 -5.85 9.64 9.40
C GLN A 56 -6.55 8.67 8.44
N ILE A 57 -7.88 8.63 8.45
CA ILE A 57 -8.69 7.77 7.56
C ILE A 57 -9.09 8.58 6.33
N GLY A 58 -8.60 8.18 5.16
CA GLY A 58 -8.76 8.97 3.93
C GLY A 58 -9.54 8.32 2.80
N ALA A 59 -9.87 7.03 2.88
CA ALA A 59 -10.42 6.29 1.76
C ALA A 59 -11.77 5.63 2.10
N GLU A 60 -12.76 5.90 1.26
CA GLU A 60 -13.97 5.10 1.19
C GLU A 60 -13.73 3.85 0.34
N ILE A 61 -14.43 2.76 0.65
CA ILE A 61 -14.42 1.58 -0.23
C ILE A 61 -15.34 1.87 -1.42
N PRO A 62 -14.83 1.94 -2.66
CA PRO A 62 -15.67 2.21 -3.82
C PRO A 62 -16.72 1.12 -4.00
N GLU A 63 -17.94 1.49 -4.39
CA GLU A 63 -19.03 0.53 -4.59
C GLU A 63 -18.69 -0.52 -5.66
N GLU A 64 -17.82 -0.16 -6.61
CA GLU A 64 -17.32 -1.07 -7.63
C GLU A 64 -16.53 -2.25 -7.04
N VAL A 65 -15.76 -2.01 -5.98
CA VAL A 65 -15.02 -3.06 -5.25
C VAL A 65 -16.00 -4.00 -4.58
N VAL A 66 -17.06 -3.46 -3.96
CA VAL A 66 -18.13 -4.25 -3.33
C VAL A 66 -18.89 -5.08 -4.39
N ARG A 67 -19.15 -4.51 -5.56
CA ARG A 67 -19.88 -5.15 -6.66
C ARG A 67 -19.10 -6.33 -7.24
N LYS A 68 -17.80 -6.17 -7.44
CA LYS A 68 -16.88 -7.19 -7.99
C LYS A 68 -16.46 -8.24 -6.96
N ALA A 69 -16.64 -7.97 -5.67
CA ALA A 69 -16.30 -8.91 -4.61
C ALA A 69 -17.08 -10.23 -4.73
N SER A 70 -16.43 -11.33 -4.36
CA SER A 70 -17.10 -12.63 -4.22
C SER A 70 -18.27 -12.55 -3.24
N LEU A 71 -19.29 -13.40 -3.40
CA LEU A 71 -20.44 -13.45 -2.48
C LEU A 71 -20.02 -13.58 -1.01
N ARG A 72 -18.94 -14.31 -0.72
CA ARG A 72 -18.41 -14.50 0.65
C ARG A 72 -17.76 -13.24 1.22
N SER A 73 -17.07 -12.46 0.40
CA SER A 73 -16.37 -11.24 0.84
C SER A 73 -17.23 -9.98 0.76
N LYS A 74 -18.33 -10.03 0.00
CA LYS A 74 -19.21 -8.87 -0.24
C LYS A 74 -19.77 -8.28 1.05
N SER A 75 -20.21 -9.12 1.98
CA SER A 75 -20.71 -8.66 3.30
C SER A 75 -19.65 -7.96 4.12
N TYR A 76 -18.38 -8.39 4.04
CA TYR A 76 -17.26 -7.74 4.72
C TYR A 76 -16.94 -6.37 4.12
N TYR A 77 -16.87 -6.26 2.78
CA TYR A 77 -16.65 -4.96 2.14
C TYR A 77 -17.78 -3.97 2.44
N ARG A 78 -19.05 -4.43 2.47
CA ARG A 78 -20.20 -3.61 2.89
C ARG A 78 -20.08 -3.12 4.33
N LEU A 79 -19.69 -4.03 5.23
CA LEU A 79 -19.46 -3.69 6.63
C LEU A 79 -18.37 -2.62 6.77
N MET A 80 -17.22 -2.82 6.12
CA MET A 80 -16.11 -1.88 6.15
C MET A 80 -16.47 -0.53 5.51
N ARG A 81 -17.31 -0.52 4.47
CA ARG A 81 -17.82 0.72 3.86
C ARG A 81 -18.61 1.58 4.86
N GLY A 82 -19.26 0.97 5.85
CA GLY A 82 -19.90 1.67 6.96
C GLY A 82 -18.97 1.98 8.13
N LEU A 83 -18.04 1.07 8.46
CA LEU A 83 -17.13 1.24 9.60
C LEU A 83 -16.05 2.30 9.37
N LEU A 84 -15.55 2.45 8.13
CA LEU A 84 -14.50 3.42 7.82
C LEU A 84 -14.97 4.87 7.99
N PRO A 85 -16.14 5.30 7.48
CA PRO A 85 -16.67 6.62 7.79
C PRO A 85 -16.95 6.81 9.28
N LEU A 86 -17.44 5.78 9.97
CA LEU A 86 -17.64 5.83 11.42
C LEU A 86 -16.32 6.09 12.17
N ALA A 87 -15.25 5.41 11.74
CA ALA A 87 -13.91 5.60 12.28
C ALA A 87 -13.40 7.02 11.99
N GLY A 88 -13.67 7.56 10.80
CA GLY A 88 -13.33 8.94 10.41
C GLY A 88 -14.02 10.02 11.24
N LEU A 89 -15.22 9.73 11.77
CA LEU A 89 -15.95 10.62 12.69
C LEU A 89 -15.41 10.54 14.13
N SER A 90 -14.67 9.49 14.49
CA SER A 90 -14.16 9.29 15.85
C SER A 90 -12.88 10.08 16.08
N LYS A 91 -12.54 10.32 17.35
CA LYS A 91 -11.21 10.84 17.71
C LYS A 91 -10.13 9.78 17.53
N GLU A 92 -10.47 8.55 17.86
CA GLU A 92 -9.58 7.39 17.83
C GLU A 92 -10.42 6.13 17.65
N THR A 93 -9.91 5.18 16.86
CA THR A 93 -10.56 3.91 16.57
C THR A 93 -9.58 2.77 16.74
N ALA A 94 -10.05 1.65 17.29
CA ALA A 94 -9.40 0.36 17.19
C ALA A 94 -10.37 -0.68 16.62
N LEU A 95 -9.97 -1.38 15.57
CA LEU A 95 -10.74 -2.44 14.91
C LEU A 95 -9.91 -3.72 14.90
N LEU A 96 -10.49 -4.81 15.38
CA LEU A 96 -9.89 -6.14 15.37
C LEU A 96 -10.83 -7.13 14.70
N ALA A 97 -10.42 -7.69 13.57
CA ALA A 97 -11.08 -8.80 12.91
C ALA A 97 -10.27 -10.08 13.14
N VAL A 98 -10.91 -11.14 13.63
CA VAL A 98 -10.26 -12.43 13.94
C VAL A 98 -10.92 -13.52 13.10
N GLY A 99 -10.12 -14.34 12.43
CA GLY A 99 -10.62 -15.51 11.73
C GLY A 99 -11.03 -16.62 12.70
N ALA A 100 -11.86 -17.54 12.22
CA ALA A 100 -12.28 -18.70 13.00
C ALA A 100 -11.66 -19.99 12.47
N ARG A 101 -11.19 -20.84 13.39
CA ARG A 101 -10.78 -22.21 13.09
C ARG A 101 -11.97 -23.15 13.01
N ASP A 102 -12.87 -23.06 14.00
CA ASP A 102 -13.90 -24.09 14.25
C ASP A 102 -15.35 -23.60 14.13
N THR A 103 -15.62 -22.33 14.45
CA THR A 103 -16.99 -21.75 14.43
C THR A 103 -17.46 -21.38 13.02
N GLY A 104 -16.53 -21.30 12.06
CA GLY A 104 -16.78 -20.90 10.67
C GLY A 104 -17.18 -19.42 10.49
N LYS A 105 -17.15 -18.61 11.54
CA LYS A 105 -17.53 -17.20 11.51
C LYS A 105 -16.39 -16.31 11.99
N ALA A 106 -16.01 -15.33 11.18
CA ALA A 106 -15.07 -14.30 11.62
C ALA A 106 -15.68 -13.46 12.75
N GLU A 107 -14.85 -13.13 13.73
CA GLU A 107 -15.20 -12.23 14.82
C GLU A 107 -14.73 -10.81 14.48
N LEU A 108 -15.47 -9.82 14.97
CA LEU A 108 -15.12 -8.41 14.82
C LEU A 108 -15.33 -7.73 16.17
N TYR A 109 -14.34 -6.96 16.58
CA TYR A 109 -14.37 -6.08 17.73
C TYR A 109 -14.01 -4.67 17.29
N GLY A 110 -14.80 -3.69 17.70
CA GLY A 110 -14.55 -2.29 17.38
C GLY A 110 -14.69 -1.41 18.61
N ALA A 111 -13.74 -0.52 18.81
CA ALA A 111 -13.76 0.48 19.86
C ALA A 111 -13.53 1.86 19.25
N PHE A 112 -14.43 2.79 19.54
CA PHE A 112 -14.43 4.12 18.94
C PHE A 112 -14.59 5.18 20.02
N LEU A 113 -13.72 6.18 19.99
CA LEU A 113 -13.74 7.29 20.93
C LEU A 113 -14.51 8.48 20.34
N PHE A 114 -15.65 8.82 20.95
CA PHE A 114 -16.50 9.92 20.52
C PHE A 114 -16.60 11.01 21.59
N THR A 115 -17.45 12.02 21.39
CA THR A 115 -17.83 12.92 22.47
C THR A 115 -18.89 12.29 23.38
N ILE A 116 -18.90 12.68 24.66
CA ILE A 116 -19.94 12.23 25.62
C ILE A 116 -21.36 12.52 25.10
N LYS A 117 -21.53 13.61 24.34
CA LYS A 117 -22.83 13.97 23.74
C LYS A 117 -23.29 12.92 22.73
N GLU A 118 -22.38 12.42 21.90
CA GLU A 118 -22.66 11.40 20.89
C GLU A 118 -22.94 10.04 21.53
N THR A 119 -22.10 9.60 22.47
CA THR A 119 -22.34 8.32 23.17
C THR A 119 -23.60 8.34 24.04
N SER A 120 -23.97 9.50 24.60
CA SER A 120 -25.24 9.67 25.32
C SER A 120 -26.44 9.56 24.39
N ALA A 121 -26.35 10.08 23.16
CA ALA A 121 -27.39 9.90 22.15
C ALA A 121 -27.56 8.41 21.80
N LEU A 122 -26.45 7.72 21.54
CA LEU A 122 -26.43 6.28 21.26
C LEU A 122 -26.99 5.46 22.42
N SER A 123 -26.63 5.80 23.67
CA SER A 123 -27.20 5.14 24.87
C SER A 123 -28.71 5.34 25.05
N SER A 124 -29.29 6.29 24.31
CA SER A 124 -30.74 6.53 24.26
C SER A 124 -31.40 5.90 23.03
N GLY A 125 -30.66 5.12 22.25
CA GLY A 125 -31.14 4.51 20.99
C GLY A 125 -31.32 5.53 19.87
N ARG A 126 -30.56 6.63 19.87
CA ARG A 126 -30.61 7.67 18.84
C ARG A 126 -29.25 7.83 18.19
N VAL A 127 -29.24 7.90 16.86
CA VAL A 127 -28.04 8.23 16.08
C VAL A 127 -27.68 9.70 16.32
N PRO A 128 -26.40 10.04 16.57
CA PRO A 128 -25.96 11.42 16.64
C PRO A 128 -26.19 12.19 15.34
N GLU A 129 -26.65 13.45 15.45
CA GLU A 129 -26.90 14.30 14.26
C GLU A 129 -25.66 14.53 13.41
N THR A 130 -24.47 14.55 14.02
CA THR A 130 -23.17 14.70 13.35
C THR A 130 -22.86 13.56 12.38
N TRP A 131 -23.52 12.42 12.54
CA TRP A 131 -23.24 11.24 11.70
C TRP A 131 -24.09 11.20 10.44
N LYS A 132 -25.22 11.91 10.39
CA LYS A 132 -26.21 11.76 9.31
C LYS A 132 -25.69 12.12 7.93
N GLU A 133 -24.70 13.00 7.83
CA GLU A 133 -24.08 13.38 6.56
C GLU A 133 -23.16 12.28 6.03
N ALA A 134 -22.27 11.74 6.87
CA ALA A 134 -21.31 10.69 6.49
C ALA A 134 -21.92 9.28 6.48
N LEU A 135 -23.00 9.06 7.25
CA LEU A 135 -23.67 7.78 7.43
C LEU A 135 -25.20 7.99 7.33
N PRO A 136 -25.75 8.21 6.12
CA PRO A 136 -27.17 8.55 5.95
C PRO A 136 -28.12 7.39 6.28
N GLU A 137 -27.66 6.15 6.14
CA GLU A 137 -28.46 4.95 6.37
C GLU A 137 -28.28 4.36 7.78
N VAL A 138 -27.47 4.99 8.64
CA VAL A 138 -27.21 4.43 9.96
C VAL A 138 -28.46 4.48 10.82
N SER A 139 -28.74 3.35 11.48
CA SER A 139 -29.83 3.23 12.45
C SER A 139 -29.33 2.59 13.73
N ALA A 140 -29.98 2.92 14.84
CA ALA A 140 -29.69 2.34 16.15
C ALA A 140 -30.99 1.91 16.81
N GLU A 141 -31.08 0.64 17.20
CA GLU A 141 -32.27 0.07 17.83
C GLU A 141 -31.92 -0.59 19.15
N ARG A 142 -32.82 -0.51 20.12
CA ARG A 142 -32.61 -1.13 21.44
C ARG A 142 -33.08 -2.58 21.42
N THR A 143 -32.19 -3.51 21.74
CA THR A 143 -32.51 -4.95 21.79
C THR A 143 -32.64 -5.50 23.20
N GLY A 144 -32.13 -4.78 24.21
CA GLY A 144 -32.21 -5.23 25.60
C GLY A 144 -31.91 -4.13 26.63
N LYS A 145 -31.56 -4.56 27.85
CA LYS A 145 -31.12 -3.63 28.90
C LYS A 145 -29.69 -3.19 28.59
N ASN A 146 -29.53 -1.94 28.14
CA ASN A 146 -28.25 -1.33 27.76
C ASN A 146 -27.52 -2.07 26.63
N ARG A 147 -28.26 -2.72 25.73
CA ARG A 147 -27.75 -3.39 24.54
C ARG A 147 -28.53 -2.88 23.33
N TYR A 148 -27.81 -2.60 22.26
CA TYR A 148 -28.33 -1.99 21.06
C TYR A 148 -27.80 -2.72 19.82
N ARG A 149 -28.52 -2.59 18.72
CA ARG A 149 -28.07 -2.96 17.38
C ARG A 149 -27.92 -1.74 16.51
N MET A 150 -26.91 -1.78 15.65
CA MET A 150 -26.61 -0.76 14.67
C MET A 150 -26.62 -1.39 13.29
N SER A 151 -27.35 -0.77 12.37
CA SER A 151 -27.20 -1.02 10.94
C SER A 151 -26.41 0.14 10.35
N LEU A 152 -25.35 -0.16 9.59
CA LEU A 152 -24.52 0.86 8.93
C LEU A 152 -24.92 1.11 7.47
N GLY A 153 -25.93 0.41 6.96
CA GLY A 153 -26.41 0.54 5.60
C GLY A 153 -27.13 -0.71 5.09
N ALA A 154 -27.75 -0.60 3.91
CA ALA A 154 -28.46 -1.71 3.29
C ALA A 154 -27.54 -2.93 3.07
N ASP A 155 -28.01 -4.11 3.49
CA ASP A 155 -27.31 -5.40 3.41
C ASP A 155 -25.95 -5.52 4.15
N ALA A 156 -25.58 -4.53 4.98
CA ALA A 156 -24.46 -4.70 5.90
C ALA A 156 -24.89 -5.60 7.07
N PRO A 157 -24.00 -6.47 7.59
CA PRO A 157 -24.26 -7.19 8.83
C PRO A 157 -24.64 -6.23 9.97
N GLU A 158 -25.68 -6.57 10.73
CA GLU A 158 -26.01 -5.82 11.96
C GLU A 158 -24.88 -5.97 12.98
N LEU A 159 -24.58 -4.88 13.67
CA LEU A 159 -23.59 -4.85 14.75
C LEU A 159 -24.29 -4.68 16.08
N TYR A 160 -23.86 -5.43 17.08
CA TYR A 160 -24.23 -5.19 18.46
C TYR A 160 -23.32 -4.14 19.07
N PHE A 161 -23.88 -3.28 19.92
CA PHE A 161 -23.08 -2.23 20.55
C PHE A 161 -23.53 -1.87 21.97
N ILE A 162 -22.57 -1.28 22.69
CA ILE A 162 -22.80 -0.54 23.94
C ILE A 162 -21.97 0.73 23.98
N THR A 163 -22.35 1.63 24.87
CA THR A 163 -21.53 2.80 25.21
C THR A 163 -21.04 2.72 26.65
N ARG A 164 -19.79 3.15 26.88
CA ARG A 164 -19.17 3.25 28.21
C ARG A 164 -18.40 4.56 28.27
N GLY A 165 -18.98 5.55 28.95
CA GLY A 165 -18.42 6.91 28.94
C GLY A 165 -18.46 7.52 27.53
N ASP A 166 -17.31 7.88 27.01
CA ASP A 166 -17.09 8.43 25.67
C ASP A 166 -16.70 7.36 24.63
N MET A 167 -16.68 6.08 25.02
CA MET A 167 -16.44 4.96 24.09
C MET A 167 -17.72 4.32 23.58
N LEU A 168 -17.70 3.94 22.30
CA LEU A 168 -18.61 3.01 21.66
C LEU A 168 -17.86 1.69 21.42
N LEU A 169 -18.44 0.59 21.91
CA LEU A 169 -17.93 -0.77 21.68
C LEU A 169 -18.90 -1.50 20.75
N LEU A 170 -18.36 -2.15 19.72
CA LEU A 170 -19.08 -2.79 18.62
C LEU A 170 -18.59 -4.23 18.42
N SER A 171 -19.50 -5.13 18.07
CA SER A 171 -19.18 -6.51 17.69
C SER A 171 -20.23 -7.10 16.75
N LEU A 172 -19.86 -8.09 15.94
CA LEU A 172 -20.82 -8.85 15.10
C LEU A 172 -21.78 -9.73 15.92
N GLU A 173 -21.40 -10.09 17.15
CA GLU A 173 -22.20 -10.93 18.04
C GLU A 173 -22.29 -10.33 19.45
N GLU A 174 -23.41 -10.56 20.16
CA GLU A 174 -23.59 -10.10 21.56
C GLU A 174 -22.51 -10.65 22.48
N ALA A 175 -22.13 -11.92 22.30
CA ALA A 175 -21.05 -12.55 23.07
C ALA A 175 -19.70 -11.83 22.88
N GLY A 176 -19.48 -11.18 21.74
CA GLY A 176 -18.28 -10.38 21.55
C GLY A 176 -18.27 -9.09 22.38
N ILE A 177 -19.44 -8.49 22.62
CA ILE A 177 -19.55 -7.36 23.56
C ILE A 177 -19.25 -7.81 24.99
N ASP A 178 -19.70 -9.00 25.39
CA ASP A 178 -19.39 -9.54 26.71
C ASP A 178 -17.88 -9.73 26.90
N ARG A 179 -17.19 -10.26 25.89
CA ARG A 179 -15.71 -10.38 25.90
C ARG A 179 -15.00 -9.04 26.01
N MET A 180 -15.47 -8.01 25.32
CA MET A 180 -14.90 -6.65 25.45
C MET A 180 -15.12 -6.06 26.84
N ILE A 181 -16.26 -6.34 27.49
CA ILE A 181 -16.52 -5.91 28.87
C ILE A 181 -15.57 -6.65 29.84
N GLU A 182 -15.43 -7.96 29.68
CA GLU A 182 -14.49 -8.76 30.46
C GLU A 182 -13.05 -8.26 30.32
N THR A 183 -12.63 -7.90 29.11
CA THR A 183 -11.32 -7.32 28.80
C THR A 183 -11.06 -5.98 29.52
N ILE A 184 -12.12 -5.19 29.68
CA ILE A 184 -12.02 -3.93 30.44
C ILE A 184 -11.78 -4.22 31.92
N ASP A 185 -12.49 -5.21 32.47
CA ASP A 185 -12.46 -5.53 33.88
C ASP A 185 -11.24 -6.41 34.28
N ASP A 186 -10.68 -7.17 33.33
CA ASP A 186 -9.46 -7.99 33.48
C ASP A 186 -8.37 -7.64 32.44
N PRO A 187 -7.30 -6.93 32.85
CA PRO A 187 -6.18 -6.62 31.96
C PRO A 187 -5.45 -7.81 31.35
N ALA A 188 -5.52 -9.01 31.96
CA ALA A 188 -4.87 -10.20 31.41
C ALA A 188 -5.56 -10.73 30.14
N SER A 189 -6.84 -10.38 29.96
CA SER A 189 -7.65 -10.74 28.79
C SER A 189 -7.48 -9.76 27.62
N ARG A 190 -6.64 -8.73 27.77
CA ARG A 190 -6.38 -7.73 26.73
C ARG A 190 -5.45 -8.25 25.64
N MET A 191 -5.69 -7.79 24.43
CA MET A 191 -4.74 -7.96 23.35
C MET A 191 -3.41 -7.30 23.71
N ASN A 192 -2.32 -8.07 23.62
CA ASN A 192 -0.98 -7.54 23.79
C ASN A 192 -0.52 -6.87 22.49
N ILE A 193 -0.67 -5.56 22.42
CA ILE A 193 -0.28 -4.76 21.26
C ILE A 193 1.06 -4.09 21.55
N SER A 194 2.09 -4.51 20.83
CA SER A 194 3.42 -3.89 20.87
C SER A 194 3.83 -3.52 19.45
N TRP A 195 3.77 -2.22 19.17
CA TRP A 195 4.25 -1.63 17.93
C TRP A 195 5.77 -1.61 17.93
N THR A 196 6.34 -1.97 16.79
CA THR A 196 7.78 -1.97 16.55
C THR A 196 8.15 -0.99 15.44
N LEU A 197 7.23 -0.74 14.51
CA LEU A 197 7.42 0.14 13.36
C LEU A 197 6.88 1.54 13.65
N GLU A 198 7.73 2.55 13.46
CA GLU A 198 7.39 3.98 13.55
C GLU A 198 6.40 4.31 14.69
N THR A 199 6.76 3.95 15.93
CA THR A 199 5.83 3.93 17.08
C THR A 199 5.23 5.30 17.45
N ALA A 200 5.80 6.38 16.91
CA ALA A 200 5.31 7.74 17.11
C ALA A 200 4.27 8.17 16.07
N TRP A 201 4.11 7.42 14.98
CA TRP A 201 3.11 7.70 13.95
C TRP A 201 1.69 7.38 14.47
N PRO A 202 0.66 8.10 13.99
CA PRO A 202 -0.68 7.98 14.55
C PRO A 202 -1.44 6.74 14.05
N GLY A 203 -1.21 6.29 12.82
CA GLY A 203 -1.94 5.17 12.23
C GLY A 203 -1.11 3.89 12.26
N HIS A 204 -1.71 2.78 12.72
CA HIS A 204 -1.10 1.46 12.73
C HIS A 204 -2.03 0.37 12.22
N PHE A 205 -1.44 -0.58 11.52
CA PHE A 205 -2.07 -1.77 10.97
C PHE A 205 -1.21 -2.99 11.29
N LEU A 206 -1.85 -4.08 11.69
CA LEU A 206 -1.20 -5.35 11.92
C LEU A 206 -2.04 -6.48 11.34
N PHE A 207 -1.45 -7.23 10.42
CA PHE A 207 -1.98 -8.47 9.90
C PHE A 207 -1.12 -9.63 10.40
N ASN A 208 -1.77 -10.71 10.80
CA ASN A 208 -1.15 -11.99 11.12
C ASN A 208 -1.98 -13.09 10.47
N ASP A 209 -1.35 -13.99 9.73
CA ASP A 209 -2.05 -15.07 9.04
C ASP A 209 -2.29 -16.32 9.91
N GLY A 210 -1.80 -16.34 11.16
CA GLY A 210 -1.88 -17.49 12.04
C GLY A 210 -1.09 -18.73 11.57
N GLY A 211 -0.22 -18.58 10.57
CA GLY A 211 0.50 -19.69 9.92
C GLY A 211 -0.30 -20.41 8.83
N VAL A 212 -1.51 -19.94 8.49
CA VAL A 212 -2.37 -20.57 7.47
C VAL A 212 -1.71 -20.57 6.09
N LEU A 213 -0.96 -19.53 5.73
CA LEU A 213 -0.27 -19.48 4.44
C LEU A 213 0.90 -20.47 4.41
N ALA A 214 1.65 -20.57 5.51
CA ALA A 214 2.77 -21.50 5.63
C ALA A 214 2.30 -22.96 5.59
N GLU A 215 1.20 -23.28 6.27
CA GLU A 215 0.57 -24.61 6.21
C GLU A 215 0.14 -24.95 4.78
N LYS A 216 -0.52 -24.01 4.08
CA LYS A 216 -0.93 -24.20 2.68
C LYS A 216 0.26 -24.42 1.75
N ALA A 217 1.30 -23.59 1.86
CA ALA A 217 2.50 -23.73 1.06
C ALA A 217 3.22 -25.07 1.30
N SER A 218 3.22 -25.54 2.56
CA SER A 218 3.75 -26.86 2.90
C SER A 218 2.96 -28.00 2.24
N PHE A 219 1.62 -27.89 2.16
CA PHE A 219 0.79 -28.84 1.40
C PHE A 219 1.09 -28.82 -0.10
N ASP A 220 1.46 -27.67 -0.64
CA ASP A 220 1.89 -27.50 -2.03
C ASP A 220 3.36 -27.93 -2.27
N GLY A 221 4.05 -28.43 -1.24
CA GLY A 221 5.40 -28.98 -1.31
C GLY A 221 6.53 -27.96 -1.16
N LEU A 222 6.23 -26.73 -0.72
CA LEU A 222 7.22 -25.68 -0.47
C LEU A 222 7.74 -25.75 0.97
N ASP A 223 9.06 -25.72 1.14
CA ASP A 223 9.72 -25.68 2.45
C ASP A 223 9.88 -24.21 2.93
N VAL A 224 8.76 -23.63 3.41
CA VAL A 224 8.71 -22.21 3.83
C VAL A 224 8.75 -22.01 5.35
N GLY A 225 8.93 -23.10 6.12
CA GLY A 225 8.82 -23.10 7.58
C GLY A 225 7.37 -23.01 8.09
N TYR A 226 7.21 -22.87 9.42
CA TYR A 226 5.90 -22.81 10.10
C TYR A 226 5.61 -21.48 10.79
N ALA A 227 6.47 -20.48 10.59
CA ALA A 227 6.29 -19.17 11.23
C ALA A 227 5.09 -18.45 10.60
N PRO A 228 4.20 -17.84 11.40
CA PRO A 228 3.16 -16.96 10.89
C PRO A 228 3.76 -15.77 10.14
N ILE A 229 3.12 -15.40 9.03
CA ILE A 229 3.42 -14.16 8.32
C ILE A 229 2.76 -13.02 9.08
N ARG A 230 3.60 -12.08 9.52
CA ARG A 230 3.17 -10.86 10.22
C ARG A 230 3.51 -9.65 9.36
N LEU A 231 2.50 -8.88 8.96
CA LEU A 231 2.67 -7.60 8.29
C LEU A 231 2.27 -6.48 9.25
N GLU A 232 3.24 -5.65 9.63
CA GLU A 232 3.02 -4.43 10.39
C GLU A 232 3.18 -3.24 9.45
N ALA A 233 2.25 -2.29 9.50
CA ALA A 233 2.35 -1.04 8.77
C ALA A 233 2.00 0.14 9.69
N ALA A 234 2.67 1.26 9.49
CA ALA A 234 2.43 2.50 10.20
C ALA A 234 2.33 3.64 9.19
N TRP A 235 1.49 4.64 9.44
CA TRP A 235 1.39 5.81 8.58
C TRP A 235 1.11 7.10 9.33
N GLU A 236 1.50 8.20 8.68
CA GLU A 236 1.07 9.55 9.02
C GLU A 236 0.64 10.30 7.77
N LYS A 237 -0.42 11.10 7.90
CA LYS A 237 -0.99 11.92 6.85
C LYS A 237 -1.15 13.35 7.38
N THR A 238 -0.71 14.31 6.57
CA THR A 238 -0.90 15.75 6.80
C THR A 238 -1.39 16.39 5.51
N GLY A 239 -2.65 16.84 5.50
CA GLY A 239 -3.27 17.39 4.29
C GLY A 239 -3.35 16.37 3.16
N GLY A 240 -2.91 16.76 1.95
CA GLY A 240 -2.84 15.87 0.79
C GLY A 240 -1.62 14.95 0.75
N LYS A 241 -0.72 15.03 1.74
CA LYS A 241 0.53 14.25 1.77
C LYS A 241 0.49 13.20 2.87
N GLY A 242 1.16 12.08 2.63
CA GLY A 242 1.40 11.11 3.69
C GLY A 242 2.50 10.12 3.35
N ILE A 243 2.88 9.37 4.38
CA ILE A 243 3.93 8.36 4.31
C ILE A 243 3.42 7.12 5.06
N LEU A 244 3.65 5.96 4.48
CA LEU A 244 3.38 4.65 5.06
C LEU A 244 4.68 3.85 5.05
N ALA A 245 5.03 3.25 6.17
CA ALA A 245 6.10 2.28 6.29
C ALA A 245 5.49 0.91 6.53
N TRP A 246 6.11 -0.15 6.02
CA TRP A 246 5.74 -1.52 6.34
C TRP A 246 6.96 -2.38 6.72
N SER A 247 6.67 -3.43 7.48
CA SER A 247 7.59 -4.51 7.80
C SER A 247 6.85 -5.84 7.75
N ILE A 248 7.41 -6.83 7.06
CA ILE A 248 6.91 -8.20 7.00
C ILE A 248 7.90 -9.17 7.66
N GLY A 249 7.39 -10.00 8.58
CA GLY A 249 8.12 -11.07 9.25
C GLY A 249 7.55 -12.44 8.92
N GLY A 250 8.32 -13.50 9.18
CA GLY A 250 7.91 -14.89 8.92
C GLY A 250 8.04 -15.32 7.46
N ILE A 251 8.69 -14.50 6.62
CA ILE A 251 8.88 -14.75 5.18
C ILE A 251 10.26 -15.30 4.82
N GLU A 252 11.10 -15.63 5.81
CA GLU A 252 12.49 -16.03 5.58
C GLU A 252 12.63 -17.31 4.74
N GLY A 253 11.72 -18.27 4.92
CA GLY A 253 11.66 -19.50 4.12
C GLY A 253 10.97 -19.33 2.76
N TRP A 254 10.33 -18.18 2.52
CA TRP A 254 9.57 -17.92 1.30
C TRP A 254 10.41 -17.36 0.16
N ILE A 255 11.64 -16.93 0.48
CA ILE A 255 12.54 -16.29 -0.46
C ILE A 255 13.68 -17.26 -0.77
N PRO A 256 13.81 -17.73 -2.02
CA PRO A 256 14.92 -18.55 -2.44
C PRO A 256 16.27 -17.87 -2.12
N PRO A 257 17.28 -18.60 -1.61
CA PRO A 257 18.60 -18.05 -1.31
C PRO A 257 19.22 -17.29 -2.49
N GLU A 258 18.94 -17.73 -3.72
CA GLU A 258 19.49 -17.18 -4.96
C GLU A 258 19.05 -15.75 -5.23
N ILE A 259 17.81 -15.39 -4.85
CA ILE A 259 17.31 -14.01 -5.03
C ILE A 259 17.53 -13.15 -3.79
N LYS A 260 17.86 -13.76 -2.64
CA LYS A 260 18.05 -13.05 -1.38
C LYS A 260 19.20 -12.04 -1.44
N GLU A 261 20.26 -12.35 -2.19
CA GLU A 261 21.39 -11.42 -2.41
C GLU A 261 20.99 -10.22 -3.26
N ALA A 262 20.17 -10.42 -4.31
CA ALA A 262 19.68 -9.30 -5.13
C ALA A 262 18.65 -8.41 -4.41
N LEU A 263 18.03 -8.94 -3.36
CA LEU A 263 17.19 -8.17 -2.46
C LEU A 263 17.98 -7.44 -1.36
N GLN A 264 19.33 -7.55 -1.34
CA GLN A 264 20.19 -6.67 -0.55
C GLN A 264 20.31 -5.32 -1.29
N GLY A 265 20.11 -4.21 -0.57
CA GLY A 265 19.90 -2.91 -1.20
C GLY A 265 21.04 -2.45 -2.13
N HIS A 266 20.67 -1.86 -3.27
CA HIS A 266 21.58 -1.21 -4.21
C HIS A 266 21.77 0.27 -3.83
N PHE A 267 23.00 0.75 -3.93
CA PHE A 267 23.29 2.17 -3.71
C PHE A 267 23.11 2.94 -5.03
N TRP A 268 21.94 3.56 -5.20
CA TRP A 268 21.58 4.32 -6.40
C TRP A 268 22.46 5.58 -6.56
N ARG A 269 23.46 5.52 -7.44
CA ARG A 269 24.35 6.63 -7.88
C ARG A 269 24.07 7.07 -9.29
N GLU A 270 23.35 6.24 -10.02
CA GLU A 270 23.09 6.37 -11.42
C GLU A 270 22.26 7.62 -11.67
N GLU A 271 22.43 8.16 -12.86
CA GLU A 271 21.60 9.24 -13.38
C GLU A 271 20.54 8.64 -14.30
N LEU A 272 19.43 9.35 -14.45
CA LEU A 272 18.26 8.91 -15.21
C LEU A 272 17.92 9.96 -16.26
N TYR A 273 17.58 9.54 -17.47
CA TYR A 273 17.03 10.47 -18.45
C TYR A 273 15.63 10.91 -18.02
N MET A 274 15.42 12.22 -17.97
CA MET A 274 14.22 12.84 -17.41
C MET A 274 13.38 13.50 -18.50
N PRO A 275 12.48 12.72 -19.15
CA PRO A 275 11.58 13.25 -20.15
C PRO A 275 10.50 14.12 -19.51
N GLU A 276 10.02 15.13 -20.23
CA GLU A 276 8.93 15.99 -19.78
C GLU A 276 7.70 15.84 -20.69
N PRO A 277 6.53 15.42 -20.15
CA PRO A 277 6.26 15.13 -18.75
C PRO A 277 6.77 13.75 -18.30
N LEU A 278 7.35 13.65 -17.10
CA LEU A 278 7.58 12.36 -16.44
C LEU A 278 6.25 11.79 -15.91
N ILE A 279 5.83 10.62 -16.40
CA ILE A 279 4.61 9.93 -15.97
C ILE A 279 4.93 8.86 -14.93
N ALA A 280 5.94 8.02 -15.20
CA ALA A 280 6.37 6.98 -14.28
C ALA A 280 7.86 6.71 -14.45
N ALA A 281 8.51 6.28 -13.38
CA ALA A 281 9.86 5.77 -13.41
C ALA A 281 10.01 4.63 -12.41
N ALA A 282 10.89 3.68 -12.68
CA ALA A 282 11.20 2.62 -11.75
C ALA A 282 12.65 2.20 -11.87
N GLY A 283 13.26 1.80 -10.76
CA GLY A 283 14.60 1.23 -10.72
C GLY A 283 14.57 -0.11 -10.01
N PHE A 284 15.26 -1.10 -10.59
CA PHE A 284 15.41 -2.43 -10.03
C PHE A 284 16.87 -2.87 -10.11
N ASN A 285 17.37 -3.48 -9.05
CA ASN A 285 18.63 -4.22 -9.12
C ASN A 285 18.35 -5.69 -9.45
N LEU A 286 18.60 -6.09 -10.69
CA LEU A 286 18.23 -7.41 -11.18
C LEU A 286 19.28 -8.45 -10.77
N PRO A 287 18.88 -9.60 -10.18
CA PRO A 287 19.80 -10.70 -9.92
C PRO A 287 20.37 -11.24 -11.22
N ARG A 288 21.51 -11.93 -11.09
CA ARG A 288 22.01 -12.78 -12.16
C ARG A 288 20.96 -13.81 -12.55
N VAL A 289 20.56 -13.79 -13.82
CA VAL A 289 19.58 -14.75 -14.34
C VAL A 289 20.29 -16.05 -14.72
N VAL A 290 19.90 -17.17 -14.10
CA VAL A 290 20.45 -18.49 -14.42
C VAL A 290 19.57 -19.16 -15.50
N PRO A 291 20.16 -19.58 -16.63
CA PRO A 291 19.41 -20.25 -17.68
C PRO A 291 18.70 -21.53 -17.22
N GLY A 292 17.42 -21.68 -17.61
CA GLY A 292 16.63 -22.91 -17.45
C GLY A 292 15.97 -23.11 -16.08
N GLY A 293 15.94 -22.08 -15.22
CA GLY A 293 15.47 -22.20 -13.83
C GLY A 293 14.10 -21.58 -13.49
N SER A 294 13.45 -20.86 -14.41
CA SER A 294 12.17 -20.19 -14.10
C SER A 294 11.33 -19.87 -15.35
N LYS A 295 10.01 -19.72 -15.17
CA LYS A 295 9.10 -19.26 -16.24
C LYS A 295 9.51 -17.89 -16.81
N LEU A 296 10.07 -17.01 -15.97
CA LEU A 296 10.58 -15.71 -16.39
C LEU A 296 11.76 -15.86 -17.36
N TRP A 297 12.59 -16.89 -17.18
CA TRP A 297 13.65 -17.20 -18.14
C TRP A 297 13.12 -17.72 -19.49
N ASP A 298 12.04 -18.49 -19.49
CA ASP A 298 11.43 -18.97 -20.73
C ASP A 298 10.92 -17.78 -21.57
N GLU A 299 10.25 -16.82 -20.93
CA GLU A 299 9.78 -15.58 -21.56
C GLU A 299 10.96 -14.70 -22.05
N LEU A 300 12.03 -14.58 -21.27
CA LEU A 300 13.24 -13.86 -21.67
C LEU A 300 13.97 -14.57 -22.82
N SER A 301 13.93 -15.90 -22.87
CA SER A 301 14.56 -16.68 -23.93
C SER A 301 13.84 -16.49 -25.26
N GLU A 302 12.50 -16.51 -25.24
CA GLU A 302 11.68 -16.19 -26.40
C GLU A 302 11.92 -14.75 -26.89
N ALA A 303 12.06 -13.80 -25.96
CA ALA A 303 12.45 -12.43 -26.29
C ALA A 303 13.85 -12.35 -26.91
N ALA A 304 14.83 -13.07 -26.37
CA ALA A 304 16.21 -13.13 -26.89
C ALA A 304 16.25 -13.66 -28.33
N GLU A 305 15.48 -14.70 -28.63
CA GLU A 305 15.33 -15.25 -29.99
C GLU A 305 14.63 -14.24 -30.90
N THR A 306 13.56 -13.62 -30.41
CA THR A 306 12.81 -12.58 -31.13
C THR A 306 13.64 -11.34 -31.39
N LEU A 307 14.66 -11.05 -30.59
CA LEU A 307 15.59 -9.95 -30.77
C LEU A 307 16.87 -10.35 -31.54
N GLY A 308 17.20 -11.65 -31.59
CA GLY A 308 18.39 -12.17 -32.27
C GLY A 308 19.70 -11.98 -31.50
N VAL A 309 19.60 -11.66 -30.21
CA VAL A 309 20.72 -11.29 -29.32
C VAL A 309 21.38 -12.53 -28.70
N GLY A 310 20.69 -13.67 -28.71
CA GLY A 310 21.13 -14.88 -28.01
C GLY A 310 20.89 -14.78 -26.50
N THR A 311 20.51 -15.91 -25.91
CA THR A 311 20.12 -16.00 -24.50
C THR A 311 21.27 -15.67 -23.54
N ASP A 312 22.49 -16.11 -23.87
CA ASP A 312 23.67 -15.89 -23.03
C ASP A 312 24.05 -14.41 -22.93
N LEU A 313 23.98 -13.66 -24.04
CA LEU A 313 24.27 -12.21 -24.02
C LEU A 313 23.18 -11.46 -23.27
N LEU A 314 21.91 -11.81 -23.49
CA LEU A 314 20.79 -11.20 -22.77
C LEU A 314 20.90 -11.44 -21.25
N ALA A 315 21.24 -12.66 -20.80
CA ALA A 315 21.41 -12.94 -19.37
C ALA A 315 22.47 -12.07 -18.71
N ARG A 316 23.62 -11.86 -19.38
CA ARG A 316 24.71 -11.04 -18.85
C ARG A 316 24.33 -9.56 -18.81
N VAL A 317 23.65 -9.07 -19.85
CA VAL A 317 23.22 -7.66 -19.92
C VAL A 317 22.02 -7.36 -19.01
N LEU A 318 21.24 -8.34 -18.57
CA LEU A 318 20.14 -8.09 -17.64
C LEU A 318 20.58 -7.98 -16.17
N GLU A 319 21.70 -8.60 -15.79
CA GLU A 319 22.22 -8.53 -14.42
C GLU A 319 22.61 -7.08 -14.02
N GLY A 320 22.25 -6.67 -12.81
CA GLY A 320 22.60 -5.36 -12.24
C GLY A 320 21.47 -4.32 -12.30
N PRO A 321 21.77 -3.02 -12.08
CA PRO A 321 20.78 -1.97 -12.05
C PRO A 321 20.11 -1.81 -13.42
N ALA A 322 18.80 -1.64 -13.41
CA ALA A 322 17.98 -1.36 -14.59
C ALA A 322 16.93 -0.31 -14.22
N MET A 323 16.75 0.67 -15.09
CA MET A 323 15.79 1.75 -14.88
C MET A 323 14.84 1.85 -16.06
N ILE A 324 13.56 2.09 -15.78
CA ILE A 324 12.52 2.25 -16.78
C ILE A 324 11.90 3.63 -16.56
N VAL A 325 11.72 4.37 -17.64
CA VAL A 325 11.07 5.68 -17.63
C VAL A 325 9.93 5.68 -18.63
N VAL A 326 8.79 6.23 -18.23
CA VAL A 326 7.63 6.49 -19.08
C VAL A 326 7.32 7.98 -19.00
N GLY A 327 7.30 8.64 -20.14
CA GLY A 327 7.13 10.09 -20.21
C GLY A 327 7.32 10.63 -21.62
N GLY A 328 7.46 11.96 -21.72
CA GLY A 328 7.73 12.62 -23.00
C GLY A 328 6.72 12.22 -24.07
N ARG A 329 7.18 12.10 -25.32
CA ARG A 329 6.35 11.68 -26.45
C ARG A 329 7.08 10.70 -27.35
N SER A 330 6.31 9.79 -27.92
CA SER A 330 6.69 8.94 -29.04
C SER A 330 5.64 9.09 -30.13
N ARG A 331 6.09 9.37 -31.35
CA ARG A 331 5.19 9.52 -32.50
C ARG A 331 4.95 8.17 -33.16
N LEU A 332 3.69 7.72 -33.18
CA LEU A 332 3.24 6.60 -34.00
C LEU A 332 2.32 7.14 -35.10
N LEU A 333 2.84 7.30 -36.32
CA LEU A 333 2.12 7.92 -37.45
C LEU A 333 1.58 9.34 -37.14
N LEU A 334 0.27 9.45 -36.90
CA LEU A 334 -0.47 10.69 -36.58
C LEU A 334 -0.83 10.81 -35.10
N VAL A 335 -0.45 9.82 -34.28
CA VAL A 335 -0.80 9.75 -32.86
C VAL A 335 0.44 9.98 -32.01
N ASN A 336 0.32 10.82 -30.98
CA ASN A 336 1.33 10.98 -29.94
C ASN A 336 1.00 10.03 -28.79
N LEU A 337 1.89 9.10 -28.52
CA LEU A 337 1.84 8.19 -27.39
C LEU A 337 2.87 8.63 -26.34
N PRO A 338 2.70 8.28 -25.05
CA PRO A 338 3.80 8.34 -24.10
C PRO A 338 5.00 7.55 -24.62
N GLY A 339 6.19 8.12 -24.52
CA GLY A 339 7.41 7.40 -24.79
C GLY A 339 7.81 6.52 -23.60
N PHE A 340 8.68 5.55 -23.86
CA PHE A 340 9.35 4.78 -22.81
C PHE A 340 10.82 4.57 -23.13
N LEU A 341 11.64 4.51 -22.09
CA LEU A 341 13.06 4.21 -22.14
C LEU A 341 13.39 3.15 -21.09
N LEU A 342 14.24 2.21 -21.47
CA LEU A 342 14.96 1.28 -20.62
C LEU A 342 16.43 1.72 -20.61
N GLU A 343 16.95 1.91 -19.41
CA GLU A 343 18.32 2.33 -19.16
C GLU A 343 19.04 1.23 -18.38
N LEU A 344 20.16 0.75 -18.92
CA LEU A 344 21.01 -0.27 -18.30
C LEU A 344 22.41 0.32 -18.09
N PRO A 345 22.70 0.84 -16.89
CA PRO A 345 24.01 1.39 -16.54
C PRO A 345 25.11 0.31 -16.51
N ASP A 346 26.36 0.70 -16.74
CA ASP A 346 27.55 -0.14 -16.51
C ASP A 346 27.57 -1.50 -17.24
N ARG A 347 26.97 -1.59 -18.43
CA ARG A 347 26.98 -2.82 -19.25
C ARG A 347 28.22 -2.97 -20.13
N GLY A 348 29.06 -1.94 -20.20
CA GLY A 348 30.34 -2.00 -20.89
C GLY A 348 30.21 -2.50 -22.33
N LYS A 349 31.15 -3.38 -22.71
CA LYS A 349 31.22 -3.96 -24.05
C LYS A 349 30.02 -4.86 -24.39
N GLU A 350 29.42 -5.49 -23.40
CA GLU A 350 28.26 -6.36 -23.61
C GLU A 350 27.02 -5.55 -23.98
N GLY A 351 26.85 -4.37 -23.38
CA GLY A 351 25.82 -3.41 -23.78
C GLY A 351 26.01 -2.89 -25.20
N ILE A 352 27.25 -2.58 -25.58
CA ILE A 352 27.61 -2.18 -26.94
C ILE A 352 27.32 -3.30 -27.95
N GLU A 353 27.65 -4.55 -27.61
CA GLU A 353 27.38 -5.72 -28.44
C GLU A 353 25.88 -5.96 -28.61
N LEU A 354 25.10 -5.83 -27.53
CA LEU A 354 23.63 -5.90 -27.56
C LEU A 354 23.05 -4.92 -28.58
N VAL A 355 23.41 -3.64 -28.48
CA VAL A 355 22.85 -2.59 -29.35
C VAL A 355 23.25 -2.79 -30.82
N LYS A 356 24.50 -3.21 -31.09
CA LYS A 356 24.94 -3.52 -32.45
C LYS A 356 24.13 -4.68 -33.03
N THR A 357 23.98 -5.76 -32.27
CA THR A 357 23.23 -6.96 -32.69
C THR A 357 21.77 -6.62 -32.97
N LEU A 358 21.17 -5.74 -32.17
CA LEU A 358 19.82 -5.24 -32.43
C LEU A 358 19.76 -4.53 -33.80
N TRP A 359 20.62 -3.55 -34.05
CA TRP A 359 20.59 -2.79 -35.31
C TRP A 359 21.00 -3.57 -36.57
N GLU A 360 21.78 -4.65 -36.42
CA GLU A 360 22.12 -5.56 -37.52
C GLU A 360 20.90 -6.37 -38.01
N ARG A 361 19.81 -6.39 -37.23
CA ARG A 361 18.58 -7.07 -37.63
C ARG A 361 17.77 -6.22 -38.61
N ASP A 362 17.26 -6.89 -39.64
CA ASP A 362 16.29 -6.31 -40.59
C ASP A 362 14.91 -6.10 -39.92
N PHE A 363 14.77 -5.11 -39.04
CA PHE A 363 13.50 -4.78 -38.37
C PHE A 363 12.36 -4.46 -39.34
N MET A 364 12.67 -4.02 -40.56
CA MET A 364 11.69 -3.58 -41.56
C MET A 364 11.96 -4.15 -42.97
N ARG A 365 12.85 -5.15 -43.13
CA ARG A 365 13.34 -5.63 -44.45
C ARG A 365 13.91 -4.51 -45.35
N VAL A 366 14.31 -3.41 -44.74
CA VAL A 366 14.98 -2.27 -45.38
C VAL A 366 16.19 -1.96 -44.51
N PRO A 367 17.42 -1.99 -45.05
CA PRO A 367 18.59 -1.57 -44.31
C PRO A 367 18.47 -0.07 -44.03
N MET A 368 18.19 0.29 -42.79
CA MET A 368 18.20 1.67 -42.32
C MET A 368 19.25 1.79 -41.23
N GLU A 369 20.30 2.57 -41.50
CA GLU A 369 21.30 2.89 -40.49
C GLU A 369 20.69 3.86 -39.47
N PRO A 370 20.83 3.58 -38.16
CA PRO A 370 20.35 4.50 -37.13
C PRO A 370 21.13 5.82 -37.20
N ARG A 371 20.45 6.93 -36.93
CA ARG A 371 21.10 8.24 -36.75
C ARG A 371 21.86 8.22 -35.44
N PRO A 372 23.19 8.46 -35.43
CA PRO A 372 23.97 8.47 -34.19
C PRO A 372 23.38 9.43 -33.16
N LEU A 373 23.45 9.03 -31.88
CA LEU A 373 23.11 9.88 -30.75
C LEU A 373 24.38 10.37 -30.07
N GLU A 374 24.41 11.65 -29.73
CA GLU A 374 25.53 12.27 -29.03
C GLU A 374 25.75 11.59 -27.67
N GLY A 375 27.01 11.34 -27.29
CA GLY A 375 27.37 10.66 -26.05
C GLY A 375 27.41 9.12 -26.12
N PHE A 376 27.01 8.51 -27.25
CA PHE A 376 27.01 7.05 -27.42
C PHE A 376 27.99 6.57 -28.50
N GLU A 377 28.60 5.41 -28.27
CA GLU A 377 29.61 4.80 -29.14
C GLU A 377 28.99 3.90 -30.23
N ALA A 378 27.81 3.34 -29.95
CA ALA A 378 27.11 2.43 -30.84
C ALA A 378 25.61 2.72 -30.89
N GLY A 379 25.01 2.40 -32.04
CA GLY A 379 23.58 2.56 -32.28
C GLY A 379 23.17 4.01 -32.56
N GLY A 380 21.97 4.38 -32.12
CA GLY A 380 21.39 5.67 -32.39
C GLY A 380 19.86 5.64 -32.33
N SER A 381 19.22 6.39 -33.22
CA SER A 381 17.76 6.44 -33.33
C SER A 381 17.27 6.27 -34.76
N LEU A 382 16.07 5.71 -34.92
CA LEU A 382 15.39 5.56 -36.20
C LEU A 382 13.94 6.03 -36.05
N SER A 383 13.45 6.86 -36.99
CA SER A 383 12.12 7.49 -36.90
C SER A 383 11.19 7.12 -38.06
N ILE A 384 10.89 5.84 -38.29
CA ILE A 384 9.85 5.38 -39.26
C ILE A 384 9.31 3.99 -38.87
N PRO A 385 8.00 3.77 -38.62
CA PRO A 385 6.91 4.74 -38.40
C PRO A 385 6.82 5.24 -36.96
N LEU A 386 7.69 4.75 -36.08
CA LEU A 386 7.88 5.16 -34.69
C LEU A 386 9.34 5.52 -34.43
N THR A 387 9.60 6.41 -33.47
CA THR A 387 10.98 6.73 -33.06
C THR A 387 11.48 5.66 -32.10
N VAL A 388 12.34 4.77 -32.59
CA VAL A 388 13.09 3.79 -31.80
C VAL A 388 14.42 4.40 -31.41
N VAL A 389 14.78 4.25 -30.14
CA VAL A 389 16.11 4.57 -29.60
C VAL A 389 16.77 3.25 -29.21
N GLY A 390 18.03 3.09 -29.60
CA GLY A 390 18.87 1.97 -29.18
C GLY A 390 20.31 2.44 -29.28
N ALA A 391 20.91 2.85 -28.17
CA ALA A 391 22.25 3.40 -28.15
C ALA A 391 23.03 2.89 -26.94
N ALA A 392 24.35 2.74 -27.09
CA ALA A 392 25.22 2.23 -26.03
C ALA A 392 26.59 2.93 -26.01
N SER A 393 27.07 3.19 -24.81
CA SER A 393 28.46 3.51 -24.45
C SER A 393 28.97 2.48 -23.44
N GLU A 394 30.23 2.57 -22.98
CA GLU A 394 30.69 1.70 -21.90
C GLU A 394 29.92 1.93 -20.57
N GLU A 395 29.38 3.14 -20.36
CA GLU A 395 28.71 3.54 -19.12
C GLU A 395 27.20 3.31 -19.13
N LEU A 396 26.56 3.31 -20.30
CA LEU A 396 25.10 3.27 -20.38
C LEU A 396 24.58 2.65 -21.68
N VAL A 397 23.55 1.82 -21.56
CA VAL A 397 22.69 1.41 -22.67
C VAL A 397 21.32 2.06 -22.50
N VAL A 398 20.82 2.68 -23.57
CA VAL A 398 19.47 3.24 -23.64
C VAL A 398 18.71 2.59 -24.79
N MET A 399 17.53 2.05 -24.50
CA MET A 399 16.66 1.43 -25.51
C MET A 399 15.21 1.79 -25.27
N GLY A 400 14.43 1.99 -26.32
CA GLY A 400 12.99 2.23 -26.17
C GLY A 400 12.35 2.90 -27.36
N ALA A 401 11.19 3.52 -27.12
CA ALA A 401 10.48 4.28 -28.13
C ALA A 401 10.13 5.67 -27.58
N MET A 402 10.86 6.68 -28.02
CA MET A 402 10.69 8.07 -27.62
C MET A 402 11.31 8.98 -28.67
N ASP A 403 10.69 10.12 -28.94
CA ASP A 403 11.30 11.13 -29.81
C ASP A 403 12.58 11.65 -29.16
N VAL A 404 13.67 11.75 -29.93
CA VAL A 404 15.01 12.11 -29.41
C VAL A 404 14.99 13.45 -28.66
N SER A 405 14.18 14.41 -29.11
CA SER A 405 14.01 15.72 -28.45
C SER A 405 13.27 15.65 -27.12
N GLU A 406 12.62 14.53 -26.80
CA GLU A 406 11.79 14.32 -25.61
C GLU A 406 12.50 13.47 -24.54
N ILE A 407 13.68 12.87 -24.84
CA ILE A 407 14.47 12.06 -23.89
C ILE A 407 14.82 12.87 -22.64
N GLY A 408 15.06 14.17 -22.79
CA GLY A 408 15.37 15.08 -21.69
C GLY A 408 16.84 15.03 -21.27
N GLU A 409 17.12 15.59 -20.09
CA GLU A 409 18.46 15.65 -19.51
C GLU A 409 18.71 14.46 -18.58
N LEU A 410 19.98 14.07 -18.46
CA LEU A 410 20.42 13.05 -17.53
C LEU A 410 20.58 13.71 -16.14
N LEU A 411 19.81 13.25 -15.15
CA LEU A 411 19.76 13.86 -13.81
C LEU A 411 20.03 12.82 -12.71
N PRO A 412 20.74 13.19 -11.62
CA PRO A 412 20.95 12.31 -10.48
C PRO A 412 19.63 11.90 -9.84
N LEU A 413 19.42 10.59 -9.59
CA LEU A 413 18.17 10.08 -9.01
C LEU A 413 17.76 10.77 -7.71
N LYS A 414 18.72 11.03 -6.82
CA LYS A 414 18.49 11.70 -5.53
C LYS A 414 18.05 13.16 -5.64
N SER A 415 18.22 13.78 -6.81
CA SER A 415 17.72 15.13 -7.08
C SER A 415 16.23 15.13 -7.46
N ILE A 416 15.68 13.97 -7.84
CA ILE A 416 14.32 13.80 -8.35
C ILE A 416 13.44 13.11 -7.29
N PHE A 417 13.96 12.05 -6.67
CA PHE A 417 13.24 11.18 -5.75
C PHE A 417 13.91 11.16 -4.37
N ASP A 418 13.11 11.15 -3.32
CA ASP A 418 13.57 10.97 -1.94
C ASP A 418 13.85 9.48 -1.67
N LEU A 419 15.02 9.02 -2.14
CA LEU A 419 15.47 7.64 -2.00
C LEU A 419 16.40 7.48 -0.78
N PRO A 420 16.30 6.36 -0.04
CA PRO A 420 17.26 6.03 1.00
C PRO A 420 18.66 5.79 0.41
N GLU A 421 19.66 5.62 1.28
CA GLU A 421 21.02 5.32 0.83
C GLU A 421 21.10 4.07 -0.05
N THR A 422 20.41 3.01 0.38
CA THR A 422 20.35 1.74 -0.35
C THR A 422 18.91 1.25 -0.47
N ALA A 423 18.53 0.78 -1.65
CA ALA A 423 17.25 0.15 -1.91
C ALA A 423 17.38 -0.86 -3.06
N PRO A 424 16.84 -2.09 -2.98
CA PRO A 424 16.83 -3.00 -4.14
C PRO A 424 15.92 -2.51 -5.26
N ALA A 425 14.85 -1.77 -4.95
CA ALA A 425 13.92 -1.27 -5.95
C ALA A 425 13.15 -0.03 -5.50
N TRP A 426 12.73 0.77 -6.48
CA TRP A 426 11.84 1.92 -6.28
C TRP A 426 10.94 2.12 -7.50
N VAL A 427 9.75 2.70 -7.28
CA VAL A 427 8.75 2.98 -8.31
C VAL A 427 8.10 4.33 -8.02
N TYR A 428 8.11 5.21 -9.01
CA TYR A 428 7.42 6.50 -9.00
C TYR A 428 6.32 6.51 -10.06
N VAL A 429 5.15 7.06 -9.71
CA VAL A 429 4.04 7.29 -10.63
C VAL A 429 3.39 8.63 -10.34
N ASP A 430 3.19 9.45 -11.38
CA ASP A 430 2.35 10.64 -11.37
C ASP A 430 1.00 10.28 -12.02
N PHE A 431 0.01 9.92 -11.18
CA PHE A 431 -1.27 9.46 -11.71
C PHE A 431 -2.07 10.54 -12.45
N PRO A 432 -2.07 11.84 -12.07
CA PRO A 432 -2.64 12.90 -12.89
C PRO A 432 -2.08 12.94 -14.32
N LYS A 433 -0.76 12.80 -14.48
CA LYS A 433 -0.12 12.74 -15.80
C LYS A 433 -0.43 11.42 -16.52
N ALA A 434 -0.44 10.29 -15.82
CA ALA A 434 -0.82 9.00 -16.39
C ALA A 434 -2.27 9.03 -16.91
N ALA A 435 -3.20 9.60 -16.15
CA ALA A 435 -4.58 9.80 -16.54
C ALA A 435 -4.69 10.67 -17.80
N GLN A 436 -3.91 11.76 -17.89
CA GLN A 436 -3.89 12.60 -19.08
C GLN A 436 -3.36 11.85 -20.31
N ALA A 437 -2.31 11.04 -20.13
CA ALA A 437 -1.79 10.18 -21.18
C ALA A 437 -2.87 9.19 -21.67
N LEU A 438 -3.56 8.50 -20.75
CA LEU A 438 -4.67 7.59 -21.08
C LEU A 438 -5.82 8.29 -21.82
N ARG A 439 -6.17 9.53 -21.45
CA ARG A 439 -7.17 10.34 -22.17
C ARG A 439 -6.75 10.65 -23.61
N ASN A 440 -5.48 11.00 -23.82
CA ASN A 440 -4.94 11.25 -25.15
C ASN A 440 -4.98 9.96 -26.01
N LEU A 441 -4.64 8.82 -25.41
CA LEU A 441 -4.74 7.50 -26.04
C LEU A 441 -6.16 7.14 -26.43
N SER A 442 -7.13 7.33 -25.53
CA SER A 442 -8.55 7.07 -25.80
C SER A 442 -9.08 7.93 -26.96
N THR A 443 -8.70 9.21 -26.98
CA THR A 443 -9.05 10.13 -28.09
C THR A 443 -8.49 9.65 -29.42
N ALA A 444 -7.23 9.22 -29.43
CA ALA A 444 -6.57 8.69 -30.62
C ALA A 444 -7.16 7.35 -31.08
N GLY A 445 -7.49 6.45 -30.16
CA GLY A 445 -8.16 5.18 -30.42
C GLY A 445 -9.56 5.37 -31.00
N GLY A 446 -10.33 6.34 -30.49
CA GLY A 446 -11.64 6.71 -31.05
C GLY A 446 -11.55 7.30 -32.46
N LEU A 447 -10.46 8.01 -32.78
CA LEU A 447 -10.18 8.47 -34.15
C LEU A 447 -9.77 7.29 -35.07
N ALA A 448 -8.94 6.36 -34.57
CA ALA A 448 -8.53 5.15 -35.28
C ALA A 448 -9.72 4.22 -35.61
N GLN A 449 -10.67 4.08 -34.69
CA GLN A 449 -11.90 3.32 -34.89
C GLN A 449 -12.80 3.98 -35.95
N LYS A 450 -12.89 5.32 -35.97
CA LYS A 450 -13.64 6.08 -37.00
C LYS A 450 -13.05 5.94 -38.41
N ILE A 451 -11.76 5.60 -38.54
CA ILE A 451 -11.09 5.34 -39.82
C ILE A 451 -10.97 3.84 -40.15
N GLY A 452 -11.64 2.96 -39.39
CA GLY A 452 -11.75 1.53 -39.70
C GLY A 452 -10.59 0.64 -39.21
N ILE A 453 -9.74 1.12 -38.30
CA ILE A 453 -8.69 0.30 -37.66
C ILE A 453 -9.30 -0.42 -36.46
N SER A 454 -9.39 -1.75 -36.52
CA SER A 454 -9.93 -2.58 -35.45
C SER A 454 -8.94 -2.72 -34.29
N GLY A 455 -9.26 -2.10 -33.15
CA GLY A 455 -8.51 -2.23 -31.89
C GLY A 455 -9.13 -1.45 -30.71
N GLY A 456 -10.41 -1.08 -30.79
CA GLY A 456 -11.05 -0.10 -29.91
C GLY A 456 -11.99 -0.65 -28.83
N GLU A 457 -12.01 -1.96 -28.57
CA GLU A 457 -12.78 -2.52 -27.44
C GLU A 457 -12.02 -2.23 -26.13
N GLY A 458 -12.65 -1.52 -25.19
CA GLY A 458 -12.08 -1.18 -23.87
C GLY A 458 -11.65 0.28 -23.66
N LEU A 459 -11.78 1.16 -24.67
CA LEU A 459 -11.32 2.56 -24.58
C LEU A 459 -12.16 3.46 -23.64
N GLU A 460 -13.43 3.14 -23.42
CA GLU A 460 -14.31 3.85 -22.46
C GLU A 460 -13.98 3.44 -21.01
N GLU A 461 -13.69 2.16 -20.77
CA GLU A 461 -13.24 1.66 -19.45
C GLU A 461 -11.88 2.28 -19.05
N LEU A 462 -11.00 2.54 -20.01
CA LEU A 462 -9.74 3.25 -19.80
C LEU A 462 -9.95 4.73 -19.44
N ALA A 463 -10.98 5.39 -19.98
CA ALA A 463 -11.30 6.78 -19.66
C ALA A 463 -11.90 6.93 -18.25
N GLU A 464 -12.82 6.04 -17.87
CA GLU A 464 -13.36 6.01 -16.49
C GLU A 464 -12.27 5.66 -15.47
N SER A 465 -11.35 4.76 -15.82
CA SER A 465 -10.18 4.44 -15.01
C SER A 465 -9.25 5.64 -14.87
N ALA A 466 -9.07 6.45 -15.92
CA ALA A 466 -8.22 7.64 -15.88
C ALA A 466 -8.73 8.71 -14.90
N GLU A 467 -10.04 8.91 -14.78
CA GLU A 467 -10.59 9.86 -13.79
C GLU A 467 -10.29 9.44 -12.36
N LYS A 468 -10.51 8.16 -12.04
CA LYS A 468 -10.21 7.58 -10.72
C LYS A 468 -8.71 7.60 -10.40
N LEU A 469 -7.87 7.33 -11.41
CA LEU A 469 -6.42 7.40 -11.25
C LEU A 469 -5.97 8.83 -10.95
N ALA A 470 -6.54 9.85 -11.60
CA ALA A 470 -6.12 11.24 -11.40
C ALA A 470 -6.24 11.72 -9.93
N GLU A 471 -7.13 11.12 -9.14
CA GLU A 471 -7.33 11.43 -7.72
C GLU A 471 -6.26 10.84 -6.79
N LEU A 472 -5.43 9.90 -7.28
CA LEU A 472 -4.39 9.24 -6.48
C LEU A 472 -3.13 10.09 -6.29
N GLY A 473 -3.01 11.20 -7.02
CA GLY A 473 -1.85 12.09 -6.92
C GLY A 473 -0.55 11.45 -7.42
N LYS A 474 0.56 11.76 -6.75
CA LYS A 474 1.87 11.16 -7.00
C LYS A 474 2.16 10.12 -5.93
N ILE A 475 2.74 8.99 -6.33
CA ILE A 475 3.16 7.93 -5.42
C ILE A 475 4.62 7.58 -5.69
N LEU A 476 5.42 7.49 -4.63
CA LEU A 476 6.75 6.89 -4.64
C LEU A 476 6.74 5.69 -3.68
N VAL A 477 7.05 4.52 -4.23
CA VAL A 477 7.23 3.27 -3.49
C VAL A 477 8.72 2.97 -3.46
N VAL A 478 9.26 2.73 -2.27
CA VAL A 478 10.65 2.32 -2.08
C VAL A 478 10.65 1.01 -1.30
N ILE A 479 11.22 -0.02 -1.92
CA ILE A 479 11.52 -1.27 -1.25
C ILE A 479 12.92 -1.09 -0.65
N GLN A 480 13.04 -1.15 0.68
CA GLN A 480 14.31 -0.94 1.38
C GLN A 480 15.08 -2.26 1.49
N ASP A 481 14.36 -3.34 1.74
CA ASP A 481 14.82 -4.73 1.64
C ASP A 481 13.60 -5.64 1.39
N TYR A 482 13.79 -6.95 1.41
CA TYR A 482 12.70 -7.90 1.17
C TYR A 482 11.60 -7.93 2.25
N LYS A 483 11.85 -7.33 3.41
CA LYS A 483 10.94 -7.23 4.55
C LYS A 483 10.35 -5.85 4.73
N THR A 484 11.06 -4.80 4.34
CA THR A 484 10.73 -3.42 4.72
C THR A 484 10.64 -2.51 3.51
N GLY A 485 9.80 -1.49 3.63
CA GLY A 485 9.71 -0.46 2.63
C GLY A 485 8.82 0.70 3.04
N ARG A 486 8.74 1.69 2.15
CA ARG A 486 7.98 2.93 2.35
C ARG A 486 7.20 3.32 1.10
N ILE A 487 6.02 3.88 1.30
CA ILE A 487 5.19 4.53 0.29
C ILE A 487 5.03 5.98 0.75
N SER A 488 5.37 6.94 -0.11
CA SER A 488 4.98 8.33 0.07
C SER A 488 4.00 8.73 -1.02
N TRP A 489 3.04 9.58 -0.66
CA TRP A 489 2.05 10.10 -1.59
C TRP A 489 1.82 11.60 -1.42
N GLU A 490 1.44 12.26 -2.51
CA GLU A 490 1.07 13.67 -2.58
C GLU A 490 -0.11 13.85 -3.54
N GLN A 491 -1.26 14.27 -3.01
CA GLN A 491 -2.49 14.57 -3.76
C GLN A 491 -2.59 16.02 -4.20
#